data_AF-X1TER6-F1
#
_entry.id   AF-X1TER6-F1
#
_cell.length_a   1.000
_cell.length_b   1.000
_cell.length_c   1.000
_cell.angle_alpha   90.00
_cell.angle_beta   90.00
_cell.angle_gamma   90.00
#
_symmetry.space_group_name_H-M   'P 1'
#
loop_
_entity.id
_entity.type
_entity.pdbx_description
1 polymer ?
#
loop_
_entity_poly.entity_id
_entity_poly.type
_entity_poly.pdbx_seq_one_letter_code
_entity_poly.pdbx_strand_id
1 'polypeptide(L)'
;MTTTIFSISLPYVTRLAIDRYVVPSHVKLELSGKNAVFEKTIKEEYTHNLLRITDESYLADLSKITKEDRVLLEEGDYVSKEKYLLLDPSSLAFPEKEKTLTAVGKYPEIFSQKEGFFFAPVDDLKRIEKEDLRIVRSEDLQGVKFLALIFILILI
;
A
#
# COMPACT_ATOMS: atom_id res chain seq x y z
N MET A 1 31.36 18.58 8.32
CA MET A 1 30.13 18.26 9.08
C MET A 1 28.96 17.94 8.14
N THR A 2 28.74 18.71 7.07
CA THR A 2 27.71 18.43 6.03
C THR A 2 27.85 17.05 5.36
N THR A 3 29.07 16.61 5.08
CA THR A 3 29.35 15.27 4.50
C THR A 3 28.96 14.11 5.42
N THR A 4 29.10 14.27 6.74
CA THR A 4 28.72 13.25 7.73
C THR A 4 27.19 13.12 7.83
N ILE A 5 26.48 14.25 7.88
CA ILE A 5 25.01 14.28 7.92
C ILE A 5 24.45 13.62 6.65
N PHE A 6 25.02 13.93 5.49
CA PHE A 6 24.65 13.32 4.21
C PHE A 6 24.88 11.80 4.17
N SER A 7 26.06 11.34 4.62
CA SER A 7 26.39 9.91 4.63
C SER A 7 25.46 9.07 5.49
N ILE A 8 24.85 9.68 6.53
CA ILE A 8 23.88 9.03 7.42
C ILE A 8 22.46 9.19 6.89
N SER A 9 22.11 10.35 6.33
CA SER A 9 20.75 10.63 5.85
C SER A 9 20.41 9.83 4.60
N LEU A 10 21.35 9.66 3.66
CA LEU A 10 21.09 8.94 2.40
C LEU A 10 20.55 7.51 2.60
N PRO A 11 21.19 6.61 3.39
CA PRO A 11 20.66 5.27 3.60
C PRO A 11 19.30 5.28 4.34
N TYR A 12 19.08 6.21 5.25
CA TYR A 12 17.82 6.31 5.99
C TYR A 12 16.66 6.81 5.12
N VAL A 13 16.89 7.89 4.37
CA VAL A 13 15.94 8.48 3.42
C VAL A 13 15.59 7.45 2.33
N THR A 14 16.60 6.76 1.79
CA THR A 14 16.36 5.71 0.79
C THR A 14 15.50 4.58 1.35
N ARG A 15 15.80 4.10 2.56
CA ARG A 15 14.99 3.07 3.23
C ARG A 15 13.56 3.54 3.46
N LEU A 16 13.37 4.77 3.95
CA LEU A 16 12.04 5.34 4.17
C LEU A 16 11.27 5.50 2.86
N ALA A 17 11.92 5.91 1.77
CA ALA A 17 11.29 5.99 0.45
C ALA A 17 10.80 4.61 0.00
N ILE A 18 11.65 3.59 0.13
CA ILE A 18 11.35 2.23 -0.29
C ILE A 18 10.18 1.67 0.53
N ASP A 19 10.29 1.72 1.86
CA ASP A 19 9.35 1.09 2.78
C ASP A 19 7.98 1.79 2.77
N ARG A 20 7.93 3.11 2.53
CA ARG A 20 6.69 3.89 2.63
C ARG A 20 5.98 4.13 1.31
N TYR A 21 6.72 4.32 0.21
CA TYR A 21 6.16 4.84 -1.04
C TYR A 21 6.43 3.94 -2.25
N VAL A 22 7.44 3.06 -2.20
CA VAL A 22 7.77 2.20 -3.36
C VAL A 22 7.13 0.82 -3.22
N VAL A 23 7.23 0.21 -2.04
CA VAL A 23 6.73 -1.14 -1.77
C VAL A 23 5.28 -1.06 -1.29
N PRO A 24 4.30 -1.61 -2.04
CA PRO A 24 2.93 -1.69 -1.56
C PRO A 24 2.87 -2.57 -0.30
N SER A 25 2.24 -2.05 0.75
CA SER A 25 2.13 -2.71 2.06
C SER A 25 0.82 -3.48 2.23
N HIS A 26 -0.11 -3.35 1.28
CA HIS A 26 -1.40 -4.04 1.32
C HIS A 26 -1.23 -5.48 0.84
N VAL A 27 -1.67 -6.42 1.67
CA VAL A 27 -1.63 -7.86 1.40
C VAL A 27 -2.99 -8.47 1.62
N LYS A 28 -3.25 -9.58 0.93
CA LYS A 28 -4.45 -10.38 1.17
C LYS A 28 -4.23 -11.28 2.40
N LEU A 29 -5.09 -11.13 3.40
CA LEU A 29 -5.22 -12.00 4.56
C LEU A 29 -6.35 -13.00 4.33
N GLU A 30 -6.11 -14.28 4.58
CA GLU A 30 -7.09 -15.36 4.49
C GLU A 30 -7.43 -15.88 5.90
N LEU A 31 -8.51 -15.33 6.47
CA LEU A 31 -9.01 -15.69 7.80
C LEU A 31 -10.05 -16.81 7.66
N SER A 32 -9.57 -18.01 7.35
CA SER A 32 -10.38 -19.21 7.06
C SER A 32 -10.70 -20.06 8.31
N GLY A 33 -10.71 -19.48 9.51
CA GLY A 33 -11.12 -20.18 10.74
C GLY A 33 -10.07 -21.12 11.33
N LYS A 34 -8.79 -21.00 10.94
CA LYS A 34 -7.67 -21.75 11.53
C LYS A 34 -7.54 -21.49 13.04
N ASN A 35 -7.80 -20.26 13.47
CA ASN A 35 -7.82 -19.87 14.89
C ASN A 35 -8.89 -18.81 15.14
N ALA A 36 -10.08 -19.27 15.53
CA ALA A 36 -11.25 -18.40 15.71
C ALA A 36 -11.04 -17.28 16.76
N VAL A 37 -10.21 -17.50 17.78
CA VAL A 37 -9.94 -16.49 18.82
C VAL A 37 -9.02 -15.41 18.26
N PHE A 38 -7.90 -15.80 17.66
CA PHE A 38 -6.93 -14.88 17.07
C PHE A 38 -7.53 -14.08 15.91
N GLU A 39 -8.25 -14.75 15.01
CA GLU A 39 -8.89 -14.09 13.87
C GLU A 39 -9.94 -13.06 14.30
N LYS A 40 -10.66 -13.34 15.40
CA LYS A 40 -11.60 -12.40 15.98
C LYS A 40 -10.88 -11.19 16.58
N THR A 41 -9.79 -11.40 17.32
CA THR A 41 -8.97 -10.31 17.87
C THR A 41 -8.42 -9.41 16.78
N ILE A 42 -7.84 -9.98 15.72
CA ILE A 42 -7.31 -9.19 14.59
C ILE A 42 -8.42 -8.41 13.88
N LYS A 43 -9.60 -9.01 13.69
CA LYS A 43 -10.76 -8.30 13.10
C LYS A 43 -11.20 -7.12 13.97
N GLU A 44 -11.28 -7.30 15.29
CA GLU A 44 -11.70 -6.25 16.23
C GLU A 44 -10.67 -5.12 16.34
N GLU A 45 -9.38 -5.46 16.47
CA GLU A 45 -8.30 -4.50 16.67
C GLU A 45 -8.01 -3.67 15.41
N TYR A 46 -8.06 -4.31 14.23
CA TYR A 46 -7.70 -3.68 12.96
C TYR A 46 -8.89 -3.43 12.04
N THR A 47 -10.13 -3.39 12.56
CA THR A 47 -11.37 -3.21 11.76
C THR A 47 -11.23 -2.08 10.72
N HIS A 48 -10.66 -0.95 11.10
CA HIS A 48 -10.54 0.24 10.25
C HIS A 48 -9.45 0.14 9.17
N ASN A 49 -8.55 -0.85 9.26
CA ASN A 49 -7.46 -1.08 8.31
C ASN A 49 -7.65 -2.38 7.51
N LEU A 50 -8.82 -3.04 7.67
CA LEU A 50 -9.18 -4.28 7.00
C LEU A 50 -10.29 -4.01 5.99
N LEU A 51 -9.97 -4.16 4.71
CA LEU A 51 -10.94 -4.09 3.62
C LEU A 51 -11.36 -5.50 3.22
N ARG A 52 -12.61 -5.86 3.50
CA ARG A 52 -13.09 -7.21 3.20
C ARG A 52 -13.19 -7.43 1.69
N ILE A 53 -12.43 -8.34 1.10
CA ILE A 53 -12.55 -8.71 -0.33
C ILE A 53 -13.61 -9.79 -0.54
N THR A 54 -13.61 -10.83 0.30
CA THR A 54 -14.48 -12.02 0.22
C THR A 54 -14.94 -12.40 1.62
N ASP A 55 -15.76 -13.44 1.79
CA ASP A 55 -16.23 -13.85 3.11
C ASP A 55 -15.10 -14.20 4.08
N GLU A 56 -13.99 -14.75 3.56
CA GLU A 56 -12.81 -15.19 4.32
C GLU A 56 -11.54 -14.38 4.00
N SER A 57 -11.58 -13.49 3.00
CA SER A 57 -10.40 -12.75 2.55
C SER A 57 -10.51 -11.25 2.81
N TYR A 58 -9.46 -10.65 3.37
CA TYR A 58 -9.38 -9.24 3.70
C TYR A 58 -8.09 -8.63 3.12
N LEU A 59 -8.11 -7.39 2.64
CA LEU A 59 -6.89 -6.61 2.41
C LEU A 59 -6.51 -5.92 3.71
N ALA A 60 -5.28 -6.10 4.12
CA ALA A 60 -4.72 -5.44 5.29
C ALA A 60 -3.45 -4.67 4.92
N ASP A 61 -3.32 -3.46 5.45
CA ASP A 61 -2.06 -2.73 5.41
C ASP A 61 -1.11 -3.25 6.50
N LEU A 62 -0.10 -4.03 6.12
CA LEU A 62 0.89 -4.56 7.07
C LEU A 62 1.68 -3.46 7.78
N SER A 63 1.73 -2.24 7.25
CA SER A 63 2.42 -1.12 7.89
C SER A 63 1.68 -0.57 9.12
N LYS A 64 0.38 -0.90 9.24
CA LYS A 64 -0.49 -0.48 10.35
C LYS A 64 -0.67 -1.56 11.42
N ILE A 65 -0.22 -2.77 11.15
CA ILE A 65 -0.27 -3.91 12.08
C ILE A 65 0.99 -3.92 12.96
N THR A 66 0.83 -4.29 14.22
CA THR A 66 1.96 -4.44 15.15
C THR A 66 2.95 -5.50 14.64
N LYS A 67 4.21 -5.41 15.06
CA LYS A 67 5.23 -6.37 14.61
C LYS A 67 4.89 -7.77 15.11
N GLU A 68 4.38 -7.87 16.32
CA GLU A 68 3.99 -9.10 17.00
C GLU A 68 2.87 -9.80 16.23
N ASP A 69 1.78 -9.10 15.94
CA ASP A 69 0.65 -9.67 15.19
C ASP A 69 1.03 -10.02 13.76
N ARG A 70 1.90 -9.23 13.13
CA ARG A 70 2.40 -9.54 11.78
C ARG A 70 3.15 -10.86 11.76
N VAL A 71 4.02 -11.11 12.75
CA VAL A 71 4.75 -12.38 12.85
C VAL A 71 3.77 -13.54 13.03
N LEU A 72 2.75 -13.39 13.88
CA LEU A 72 1.73 -14.42 14.07
C LEU A 72 0.90 -14.68 12.80
N LEU A 73 0.57 -13.64 12.03
CA LEU A 73 -0.11 -13.77 10.75
C LEU A 73 0.75 -14.48 9.69
N GLU A 74 2.06 -14.19 9.66
CA GLU A 74 3.02 -14.84 8.76
C GLU A 74 3.26 -16.31 9.16
N GLU A 75 3.46 -16.61 10.45
CA GLU A 75 3.64 -17.97 10.97
C GLU A 75 2.40 -18.84 10.78
N GLY A 76 1.21 -18.25 10.93
CA GLY A 76 -0.07 -18.93 10.75
C GLY A 76 -0.47 -19.13 9.28
N ASP A 77 0.37 -18.69 8.33
CA ASP A 77 0.09 -18.76 6.89
C ASP A 77 -1.26 -18.10 6.53
N TYR A 78 -1.53 -16.96 7.18
CA TYR A 78 -2.71 -16.13 6.91
C TYR A 78 -2.41 -15.09 5.82
N VAL A 79 -1.14 -14.70 5.68
CA VAL A 79 -0.69 -13.66 4.74
C VAL A 79 -0.38 -14.29 3.39
N SER A 80 -1.13 -13.90 2.37
CA SER A 80 -0.79 -14.24 0.98
C SER A 80 0.52 -13.56 0.58
N LYS A 81 1.31 -14.26 -0.23
CA LYS A 81 2.54 -13.70 -0.83
C LYS A 81 2.25 -12.60 -1.86
N GLU A 82 1.01 -12.54 -2.35
CA GLU A 82 0.59 -11.56 -3.32
C GLU A 82 0.32 -10.20 -2.67
N LYS A 83 0.93 -9.17 -3.25
CA LYS A 83 0.76 -7.78 -2.81
C LYS A 83 -0.27 -7.09 -3.69
N TYR A 84 -0.99 -6.16 -3.08
CA TYR A 84 -2.04 -5.40 -3.75
C TYR A 84 -1.72 -3.91 -3.67
N LEU A 85 -2.09 -3.21 -4.73
CA LEU A 85 -2.21 -1.76 -4.70
C LEU A 85 -3.64 -1.43 -4.28
N LEU A 86 -3.78 -0.59 -3.27
CA LEU A 86 -5.06 -0.06 -2.83
C LEU A 86 -5.14 1.42 -3.19
N LEU A 87 -6.27 1.83 -3.74
CA LEU A 87 -6.56 3.19 -4.15
C LEU A 87 -7.82 3.67 -3.44
N ASP A 88 -7.72 4.82 -2.81
CA ASP A 88 -8.86 5.55 -2.26
C ASP A 88 -9.10 6.83 -3.09
N PRO A 89 -10.04 6.82 -4.05
CA PRO A 89 -10.37 8.02 -4.80
C PRO A 89 -11.06 9.11 -3.96
N SER A 90 -11.50 8.78 -2.74
CA SER A 90 -12.17 9.74 -1.85
C SER A 90 -11.18 10.61 -1.11
N SER A 91 -9.95 10.14 -0.88
CA SER A 91 -8.86 10.92 -0.29
C SER A 91 -8.25 11.93 -1.27
N LEU A 92 -8.39 11.69 -2.58
CA LEU A 92 -7.79 12.51 -3.63
C LEU A 92 -8.58 13.79 -3.91
N ALA A 93 -7.85 14.91 -4.07
CA ALA A 93 -8.41 16.19 -4.47
C ALA A 93 -8.70 16.26 -5.99
N PHE A 94 -9.58 17.17 -6.40
CA PHE A 94 -9.75 17.50 -7.81
C PHE A 94 -8.54 18.29 -8.33
N PRO A 95 -7.97 18.01 -9.52
CA PRO A 95 -8.43 17.12 -10.59
C PRO A 95 -7.84 15.70 -10.56
N GLU A 96 -7.04 15.35 -9.56
CA GLU A 96 -6.34 14.06 -9.49
C GLU A 96 -7.31 12.89 -9.38
N LYS A 97 -8.37 13.06 -8.59
CA LYS A 97 -9.46 12.08 -8.47
C LYS A 97 -10.04 11.66 -9.82
N GLU A 98 -10.36 12.61 -10.69
CA GLU A 98 -10.97 12.32 -12.01
C GLU A 98 -9.99 11.59 -12.93
N LYS A 99 -8.71 11.99 -12.90
CA LYS A 99 -7.65 11.32 -13.66
C LYS A 99 -7.45 9.88 -13.21
N THR A 100 -7.43 9.64 -11.90
CA THR A 100 -7.30 8.29 -11.32
C THR A 100 -8.49 7.42 -11.68
N LEU A 101 -9.73 7.94 -11.55
CA LEU A 101 -10.93 7.19 -11.94
C LEU A 101 -10.95 6.89 -13.44
N THR A 102 -10.51 7.82 -14.28
CA THR A 102 -10.39 7.60 -15.73
C THR A 102 -9.35 6.53 -16.05
N ALA A 103 -8.18 6.59 -15.41
CA ALA A 103 -7.11 5.62 -15.60
C ALA A 103 -7.54 4.21 -15.14
N VAL A 104 -8.17 4.10 -13.96
CA VAL A 104 -8.70 2.83 -13.45
C VAL A 104 -9.81 2.29 -14.35
N GLY A 105 -10.70 3.16 -14.84
CA GLY A 105 -11.81 2.80 -15.72
C GLY A 105 -11.40 2.26 -17.09
N LYS A 106 -10.14 2.47 -17.52
CA LYS A 106 -9.60 1.86 -18.74
C LYS A 106 -9.28 0.37 -18.59
N TYR A 107 -9.05 -0.11 -17.36
CA TYR A 107 -8.61 -1.48 -17.08
C TYR A 107 -9.53 -2.19 -16.07
N PRO A 108 -10.83 -2.33 -16.36
CA PRO A 108 -11.79 -2.98 -15.45
C PRO A 108 -11.46 -4.47 -15.18
N GLU A 109 -10.67 -5.12 -16.04
CA GLU A 109 -10.20 -6.49 -15.85
C GLU A 109 -9.06 -6.64 -14.85
N ILE A 110 -8.36 -5.54 -14.51
CA ILE A 110 -7.24 -5.52 -13.55
C ILE A 110 -7.70 -4.99 -12.19
N PHE A 111 -8.52 -3.94 -12.18
CA PHE A 111 -8.96 -3.28 -10.97
C PHE A 111 -10.31 -3.82 -10.49
N SER A 112 -10.33 -4.33 -9.27
CA SER A 112 -11.57 -4.66 -8.56
C SER A 112 -12.01 -3.50 -7.70
N GLN A 113 -13.32 -3.24 -7.64
CA GLN A 113 -13.91 -2.18 -6.84
C GLN A 113 -14.69 -2.77 -5.66
N LYS A 114 -14.44 -2.27 -4.44
CA LYS A 114 -15.24 -2.62 -3.26
C LYS A 114 -15.24 -1.50 -2.23
N GLU A 115 -16.42 -1.20 -1.68
CA GLU A 115 -16.62 -0.17 -0.65
C GLU A 115 -16.09 1.23 -1.05
N GLY A 116 -16.08 1.54 -2.35
CA GLY A 116 -15.54 2.80 -2.89
C GLY A 116 -14.03 2.81 -3.11
N PHE A 117 -13.32 1.77 -2.68
CA PHE A 117 -11.91 1.56 -2.95
C PHE A 117 -11.70 0.75 -4.23
N PHE A 118 -10.58 1.00 -4.90
CA PHE A 118 -10.12 0.18 -6.02
C PHE A 118 -8.85 -0.55 -5.60
N PHE A 119 -8.73 -1.82 -5.96
CA PHE A 119 -7.54 -2.61 -5.69
C PHE A 119 -7.16 -3.49 -6.87
N ALA A 120 -5.85 -3.72 -7.02
CA ALA A 120 -5.30 -4.57 -8.07
C ALA A 120 -4.06 -5.33 -7.56
N PRO A 121 -3.84 -6.59 -7.98
CA PRO A 121 -2.60 -7.29 -7.73
C PRO A 121 -1.42 -6.54 -8.35
N VAL A 122 -0.31 -6.43 -7.61
CA VAL A 122 0.89 -5.71 -8.06
C VAL A 122 1.49 -6.33 -9.32
N ASP A 123 1.34 -7.64 -9.50
CA ASP A 123 1.84 -8.33 -10.68
C ASP A 123 1.04 -8.00 -11.95
N ASP A 124 -0.27 -7.74 -11.83
CA ASP A 124 -1.11 -7.36 -12.96
C ASP A 124 -0.93 -5.90 -13.37
N LEU A 125 -0.41 -5.04 -12.48
CA LEU A 125 -0.05 -3.65 -12.83
C LEU A 125 0.97 -3.55 -13.96
N LYS A 126 1.74 -4.62 -14.22
CA LYS A 126 2.70 -4.69 -15.36
C LYS A 126 2.02 -4.61 -16.73
N ARG A 127 0.71 -4.87 -16.79
CA ARG A 127 -0.11 -4.85 -18.03
C ARG A 127 -0.67 -3.46 -18.34
N ILE A 128 -0.60 -2.53 -17.40
CA ILE A 128 -1.11 -1.16 -17.52
C ILE A 128 -0.08 -0.31 -18.29
N GLU A 129 -0.56 0.64 -19.09
CA GLU A 129 0.32 1.63 -19.71
C GLU A 129 1.08 2.46 -18.65
N LYS A 130 2.35 2.77 -18.93
CA LYS A 130 3.22 3.48 -17.96
C LYS A 130 2.67 4.83 -17.52
N GLU A 131 1.93 5.49 -18.41
CA GLU A 131 1.32 6.80 -18.16
C GLU A 131 0.17 6.68 -17.16
N ASP A 132 -0.73 5.71 -17.37
CA ASP A 132 -1.84 5.42 -16.47
C ASP A 132 -1.34 4.86 -15.12
N LEU A 133 -0.32 4.01 -15.13
CA LEU A 133 0.30 3.50 -13.90
C LEU A 133 0.89 4.64 -13.05
N ARG A 134 1.46 5.67 -13.70
CA ARG A 134 1.98 6.85 -13.01
C ARG A 134 0.87 7.70 -12.37
N ILE A 135 -0.30 7.76 -13.01
CA ILE A 135 -1.48 8.44 -12.47
C ILE A 135 -2.01 7.66 -11.28
N VAL A 136 -2.18 6.35 -11.42
CA VAL A 136 -2.68 5.47 -10.36
C VAL A 136 -1.75 5.49 -9.14
N ARG A 137 -0.44 5.58 -9.36
CA ARG A 137 0.58 5.71 -8.30
C ARG A 137 1.00 7.15 -8.02
N SER A 138 0.17 8.14 -8.32
CA SER A 138 0.55 9.55 -8.17
C SER A 138 0.88 9.92 -6.72
N GLU A 139 0.11 9.40 -5.76
CA GLU A 139 0.28 9.65 -4.33
C GLU A 139 1.63 9.11 -3.82
N ASP A 140 1.95 7.86 -4.15
CA ASP A 140 3.26 7.23 -3.89
C ASP A 140 4.41 8.11 -4.43
N LEU A 141 4.30 8.51 -5.70
CA LEU A 141 5.34 9.29 -6.38
C LEU A 141 5.47 10.70 -5.79
N GLN A 142 4.38 11.30 -5.32
CA GLN A 142 4.40 12.58 -4.64
C GLN A 142 5.13 12.48 -3.30
N GLY A 143 4.90 11.40 -2.55
CA GLY A 143 5.65 11.09 -1.33
C GLY A 143 7.16 10.97 -1.57
N VAL A 144 7.57 10.23 -2.60
CA VAL A 144 8.98 10.12 -2.99
C VAL A 144 9.57 11.48 -3.38
N LYS A 145 8.84 12.30 -4.16
CA LYS A 145 9.30 13.65 -4.54
C LYS A 145 9.48 14.55 -3.33
N PHE A 146 8.54 14.53 -2.38
CA PHE A 146 8.62 15.32 -1.15
C PHE A 146 9.84 14.91 -0.33
N LEU A 147 10.09 13.60 -0.19
CA LEU A 147 11.25 13.08 0.50
C LEU A 147 12.57 13.49 -0.18
N ALA A 148 12.61 13.44 -1.52
CA ALA A 148 13.76 13.90 -2.30
C ALA A 148 14.02 15.40 -2.13
N LEU A 149 12.97 16.22 -2.02
CA LEU A 149 13.10 17.66 -1.77
C LEU A 149 13.69 17.92 -0.38
N ILE A 150 13.21 17.23 0.66
CA ILE A 150 13.81 17.29 2.00
C ILE A 150 15.30 16.93 1.93
N PHE A 151 15.65 15.88 1.18
CA PHE A 151 17.04 15.47 1.02
C PHE A 151 17.91 16.53 0.34
N ILE A 152 17.40 17.19 -0.71
CA ILE A 152 18.10 18.31 -1.38
C ILE A 152 18.24 19.51 -0.43
N LEU A 153 17.23 19.78 0.40
CA LEU A 153 17.28 20.87 1.38
C LEU A 153 18.30 20.61 2.49
N ILE A 154 18.61 19.34 2.81
CA ILE A 154 19.71 18.98 3.72
C ILE A 154 21.08 19.17 3.05
N LEU A 155 21.14 19.13 1.70
CA LEU A 155 22.38 19.26 0.93
C LEU A 155 22.86 20.71 0.82
N ILE A 156 21.93 21.67 0.73
CA ILE A 156 22.17 23.10 0.54
C ILE A 156 22.35 23.78 1.90
#